data_AF-A0A520J5Y9-F1
#
_entry.id   AF-A0A520J5Y9-F1
#
_cell.length_a   1.000
_cell.length_b   1.000
_cell.length_c   1.000
_cell.angle_alpha   90.00
_cell.angle_beta   90.00
_cell.angle_gamma   90.00
#
_symmetry.space_group_name_H-M   'P 1'
#
loop_
_entity.id
_entity.type
_entity.pdbx_description
1 polymer ?
#
loop_
_entity_poly.entity_id
_entity_poly.type
_entity_poly.pdbx_seq_one_letter_code
_entity_poly.pdbx_strand_id
1 'polypeptide(L)'
;MNPALFAKIPSKNLFRSVITILLLSISAISAAQKNKPFDPAGAKPKLGIAQTKVMVLGITHLDAASSKFQLAWLEPLMCRLRAYNPQVILTEALPGEQVMGLDAYAAYHGDAGKYAGPTLEMAKTAQAELHLNAAQALVKADSLANKGSLSPAQRRNLAAWFVAAAEPFSATVQWMRLDSVERTAGDGMSASLAKRLNRFIALRSELSSIAARLAADVGLERVYGAGDHASDAVLPNQANMQAAVDAEPGLKDLFNHNTAAFHAVPEDTMKLVSPAQVVPVFKWKNSARFAELDADAQWFSMLRSTKMGLVGRQRVAAWEAQNLQMAVAIREATAAIAGGRAL
;
A
#
# COMPACT_ATOMS: atom_id res chain seq x y z
N MET A 1 -47.00 -24.92 -74.43
CA MET A 1 -48.35 -25.07 -74.99
C MET A 1 -49.35 -24.95 -73.85
N ASN A 2 -50.08 -23.84 -73.79
CA ASN A 2 -51.37 -23.78 -73.11
C ASN A 2 -52.39 -24.35 -74.12
N PRO A 3 -53.44 -25.08 -73.72
CA PRO A 3 -54.64 -24.34 -73.34
C PRO A 3 -55.52 -25.01 -72.26
N ALA A 4 -56.32 -24.14 -71.65
CA ALA A 4 -57.50 -24.41 -70.84
C ALA A 4 -58.58 -25.22 -71.59
N LEU A 5 -59.56 -25.77 -70.87
CA LEU A 5 -60.95 -25.27 -70.89
C LEU A 5 -61.96 -26.19 -70.13
N PHE A 6 -62.69 -25.57 -69.19
CA PHE A 6 -64.15 -25.63 -68.95
C PHE A 6 -64.85 -26.89 -68.40
N ALA A 7 -65.56 -26.72 -67.27
CA ALA A 7 -67.04 -26.84 -67.22
C ALA A 7 -67.63 -26.33 -65.88
N LYS A 8 -68.78 -25.65 -65.98
CA LYS A 8 -69.63 -24.95 -64.99
C LYS A 8 -70.55 -25.94 -64.21
N ILE A 9 -70.74 -25.83 -62.86
CA ILE A 9 -71.80 -25.12 -62.05
C ILE A 9 -73.25 -25.65 -62.34
N PRO A 10 -74.28 -25.70 -61.43
CA PRO A 10 -74.48 -25.18 -60.04
C PRO A 10 -75.23 -26.10 -59.03
N SER A 11 -75.29 -25.69 -57.75
CA SER A 11 -76.60 -25.48 -57.08
C SER A 11 -76.44 -24.49 -55.91
N LYS A 12 -77.51 -23.73 -55.67
CA LYS A 12 -77.56 -22.44 -54.98
C LYS A 12 -77.94 -22.60 -53.50
N ASN A 13 -77.75 -21.49 -52.77
CA ASN A 13 -78.31 -21.11 -51.46
C ASN A 13 -77.44 -21.55 -50.27
N LEU A 14 -77.10 -20.73 -49.26
CA LEU A 14 -77.72 -19.50 -48.77
C LEU A 14 -76.70 -18.78 -47.86
N PHE A 15 -76.75 -17.45 -47.87
CA PHE A 15 -76.03 -16.53 -46.98
C PHE A 15 -75.98 -16.95 -45.50
N ARG A 16 -74.80 -16.87 -44.87
CA ARG A 16 -74.60 -16.22 -43.55
C ARG A 16 -73.11 -16.06 -43.21
N SER A 17 -72.72 -14.81 -43.03
CA SER A 17 -71.40 -14.32 -42.60
C SER A 17 -71.03 -14.78 -41.19
N VAL A 18 -69.79 -15.24 -40.99
CA VAL A 18 -68.95 -14.87 -39.84
C VAL A 18 -67.48 -14.93 -40.28
N ILE A 19 -66.87 -13.76 -40.44
CA ILE A 19 -65.42 -13.59 -40.55
C ILE A 19 -64.85 -13.79 -39.14
N THR A 20 -64.04 -14.83 -38.92
CA THR A 20 -63.18 -14.93 -37.74
C THR A 20 -61.73 -14.96 -38.24
N ILE A 21 -61.06 -13.83 -38.08
CA ILE A 21 -59.64 -13.65 -38.35
C ILE A 21 -58.87 -14.45 -37.30
N LEU A 22 -58.13 -15.47 -37.77
CA LEU A 22 -57.20 -16.25 -36.97
C LEU A 22 -55.93 -15.40 -36.72
N LEU A 23 -55.94 -14.62 -35.64
CA LEU A 23 -54.74 -13.99 -35.12
C LEU A 23 -53.83 -15.08 -34.53
N LEU A 24 -52.83 -15.49 -35.31
CA LEU A 24 -51.64 -16.18 -34.80
C LEU A 24 -50.97 -15.25 -33.79
N SER A 25 -51.25 -15.46 -32.51
CA SER A 25 -50.44 -14.98 -31.40
C SER A 25 -49.08 -15.69 -31.45
N ILE A 26 -48.16 -15.13 -32.24
CA ILE A 26 -46.73 -15.29 -32.04
C ILE A 26 -46.44 -14.57 -30.72
N SER A 27 -46.67 -15.26 -29.61
CA SER A 27 -46.10 -14.87 -28.32
C SER A 27 -44.60 -14.96 -28.47
N ALA A 28 -43.99 -13.84 -28.83
CA ALA A 28 -42.57 -13.64 -28.76
C ALA A 28 -42.12 -14.11 -27.37
N ILE A 29 -41.37 -15.21 -27.34
CA ILE A 29 -40.54 -15.58 -26.19
C ILE A 29 -39.42 -14.54 -26.16
N SER A 30 -39.74 -13.32 -25.75
CA SER A 30 -38.76 -12.43 -25.13
C SER A 30 -38.56 -12.95 -23.72
N ALA A 31 -37.89 -14.10 -23.61
CA ALA A 31 -37.14 -14.38 -22.41
C ALA A 31 -36.09 -13.27 -22.35
N ALA A 32 -36.41 -12.19 -21.64
CA ALA A 32 -35.44 -11.22 -21.20
C ALA A 32 -34.42 -12.02 -20.39
N GLN A 33 -33.36 -12.44 -21.06
CA GLN A 33 -32.15 -12.94 -20.45
C GLN A 33 -31.69 -11.78 -19.59
N LYS A 34 -32.05 -11.82 -18.30
CA LYS A 34 -31.63 -10.82 -17.32
C LYS A 34 -30.12 -10.84 -17.38
N ASN A 35 -29.54 -9.90 -18.12
CA ASN A 35 -28.12 -9.64 -18.14
C ASN A 35 -27.77 -9.24 -16.71
N LYS A 36 -27.43 -10.22 -15.88
CA LYS A 36 -26.83 -9.96 -14.58
C LYS A 36 -25.58 -9.14 -14.88
N PRO A 37 -25.42 -7.94 -14.30
CA PRO A 37 -24.19 -7.19 -14.49
C PRO A 37 -23.02 -8.09 -14.11
N PHE A 38 -21.97 -8.09 -14.93
CA PHE A 38 -20.76 -8.83 -14.63
C PHE A 38 -20.18 -8.29 -13.33
N ASP A 39 -20.27 -9.10 -12.27
CA ASP A 39 -19.68 -8.80 -10.97
C ASP A 39 -18.43 -9.67 -10.77
N PRO A 40 -17.22 -9.13 -11.00
CA PRO A 40 -15.99 -9.88 -10.76
C PRO A 40 -15.81 -10.24 -9.27
N ALA A 41 -16.42 -9.50 -8.33
CA ALA A 41 -16.37 -9.87 -6.91
C ALA A 41 -17.16 -11.16 -6.62
N GLY A 42 -18.22 -11.43 -7.40
CA GLY A 42 -18.98 -12.68 -7.37
C GLY A 42 -18.17 -13.93 -7.77
N ALA A 43 -16.97 -13.77 -8.34
CA ALA A 43 -16.06 -14.89 -8.62
C ALA A 43 -15.24 -15.31 -7.39
N LYS A 44 -15.10 -14.45 -6.36
CA LYS A 44 -14.27 -14.72 -5.16
C LYS A 44 -14.61 -16.04 -4.46
N PRO A 45 -15.90 -16.44 -4.28
CA PRO A 45 -16.24 -17.72 -3.65
C PRO A 45 -15.87 -18.96 -4.48
N LYS A 46 -15.54 -18.79 -5.77
CA LYS A 46 -15.23 -19.88 -6.71
C LYS A 46 -13.73 -20.08 -6.92
N LEU A 47 -12.88 -19.34 -6.21
CA LEU A 47 -11.43 -19.47 -6.33
C LEU A 47 -11.00 -20.86 -5.83
N GLY A 48 -10.08 -21.50 -6.57
CA GLY A 48 -9.59 -22.85 -6.24
C GLY A 48 -8.71 -22.91 -4.99
N ILE A 49 -8.28 -21.76 -4.47
CA ILE A 49 -7.52 -21.62 -3.23
C ILE A 49 -8.06 -20.44 -2.42
N ALA A 50 -7.70 -20.39 -1.13
CA ALA A 50 -8.07 -19.29 -0.25
C ALA A 50 -7.59 -17.93 -0.79
N GLN A 51 -8.30 -16.86 -0.43
CA GLN A 51 -7.87 -15.50 -0.77
C GLN A 51 -6.65 -15.11 0.06
N THR A 52 -5.70 -14.42 -0.56
CA THR A 52 -4.61 -13.76 0.16
C THR A 52 -5.20 -12.73 1.13
N LYS A 53 -4.76 -12.77 2.38
CA LYS A 53 -5.16 -11.82 3.42
C LYS A 53 -4.14 -10.69 3.47
N VAL A 54 -4.63 -9.46 3.53
CA VAL A 54 -3.80 -8.26 3.68
C VAL A 54 -4.24 -7.57 4.97
N MET A 55 -3.31 -7.37 5.90
CA MET A 55 -3.51 -6.57 7.10
C MET A 55 -2.80 -5.24 6.89
N VAL A 56 -3.52 -4.12 6.96
CA VAL A 56 -2.88 -2.80 6.98
C VAL A 56 -2.83 -2.34 8.43
N LEU A 57 -1.63 -2.04 8.93
CA LEU A 57 -1.41 -1.55 10.29
C LEU A 57 -1.14 -0.04 10.25
N GLY A 58 -2.09 0.76 10.72
CA GLY A 58 -1.94 2.20 10.90
C GLY A 58 -1.09 2.53 12.13
N ILE A 59 -0.07 3.36 11.95
CA ILE A 59 0.94 3.71 12.96
C ILE A 59 1.23 5.21 12.86
N THR A 60 1.46 5.87 13.99
CA THR A 60 2.07 7.21 14.01
C THR A 60 3.58 7.05 14.14
N HIS A 61 4.37 7.84 13.41
CA HIS A 61 5.83 7.72 13.44
C HIS A 61 6.35 7.66 14.88
N LEU A 62 7.15 6.63 15.18
CA LEU A 62 7.58 6.35 16.55
C LEU A 62 8.62 7.35 17.07
N ASP A 63 9.19 8.15 16.18
CA ASP A 63 10.10 9.26 16.53
C ASP A 63 9.34 10.42 17.18
N ALA A 64 8.07 10.62 16.82
CA ALA A 64 7.16 11.59 17.42
C ALA A 64 6.57 11.13 18.77
N ALA A 65 6.77 9.87 19.17
CA ALA A 65 6.34 9.40 20.49
C ALA A 65 7.08 10.12 21.64
N SER A 66 6.62 9.94 22.88
CA SER A 66 7.30 10.50 24.06
C SER A 66 8.79 10.13 24.11
N SER A 67 9.63 11.03 24.61
CA SER A 67 11.04 10.73 24.92
C SER A 67 11.22 9.58 25.91
N LYS A 68 10.17 9.23 26.68
CA LYS A 68 10.15 8.07 27.59
C LYS A 68 9.89 6.75 26.87
N PHE A 69 9.44 6.77 25.61
CA PHE A 69 9.09 5.58 24.85
C PHE A 69 10.28 4.63 24.74
N GLN A 70 10.04 3.35 24.97
CA GLN A 70 11.04 2.29 24.85
C GLN A 70 10.58 1.26 23.83
N LEU A 71 11.50 0.83 22.95
CA LEU A 71 11.21 -0.19 21.93
C LEU A 71 10.67 -1.49 22.55
N ALA A 72 11.10 -1.83 23.77
CA ALA A 72 10.63 -3.01 24.50
C ALA A 72 9.11 -2.97 24.78
N TRP A 73 8.49 -1.79 24.80
CA TRP A 73 7.04 -1.65 25.01
C TRP A 73 6.22 -2.13 23.80
N LEU A 74 6.85 -2.30 22.64
CA LEU A 74 6.21 -2.88 21.45
C LEU A 74 5.97 -4.39 21.58
N GLU A 75 6.55 -5.07 22.57
CA GLU A 75 6.52 -6.53 22.64
C GLU A 75 5.11 -7.15 22.60
N PRO A 76 4.08 -6.61 23.28
CA PRO A 76 2.73 -7.13 23.15
C PRO A 76 2.15 -7.02 21.73
N LEU A 77 2.52 -5.98 20.98
CA LEU A 77 2.18 -5.83 19.56
C LEU A 77 2.94 -6.84 18.72
N MET A 78 4.26 -6.93 18.91
CA MET A 78 5.13 -7.85 18.17
C MET A 78 4.70 -9.31 18.34
N CYS A 79 4.29 -9.72 19.55
CA CYS A 79 3.75 -11.05 19.80
C CYS A 79 2.54 -11.37 18.91
N ARG A 80 1.63 -10.40 18.72
CA ARG A 80 0.45 -10.55 17.84
C ARG A 80 0.81 -10.59 16.37
N LEU A 81 1.76 -9.76 15.95
CA LEU A 81 2.22 -9.73 14.56
C LEU A 81 3.00 -11.00 14.19
N ARG A 82 3.81 -11.54 15.11
CA ARG A 82 4.45 -12.86 14.96
C ARG A 82 3.41 -13.98 14.86
N ALA A 83 2.35 -13.93 15.67
CA ALA A 83 1.24 -14.88 15.57
C ALA A 83 0.43 -14.75 14.27
N TYR A 84 0.32 -13.55 13.71
CA TYR A 84 -0.23 -13.35 12.36
C TYR A 84 0.65 -14.01 11.29
N ASN A 85 1.95 -14.16 11.53
CA ASN A 85 2.90 -14.89 10.67
C ASN A 85 2.80 -14.42 9.20
N PRO A 86 3.13 -13.14 8.92
CA PRO A 86 3.14 -12.62 7.56
C PRO A 86 4.21 -13.31 6.72
N GLN A 87 3.90 -13.53 5.44
CA GLN A 87 4.83 -14.09 4.46
C GLN A 87 5.47 -13.01 3.58
N VAL A 88 4.91 -11.80 3.64
CA VAL A 88 5.49 -10.58 3.06
C VAL A 88 5.12 -9.41 3.97
N ILE A 89 6.04 -8.46 4.11
CA ILE A 89 5.84 -7.23 4.88
C ILE A 89 6.18 -6.06 3.97
N LEU A 90 5.22 -5.17 3.79
CA LEU A 90 5.38 -3.90 3.09
C LEU A 90 5.44 -2.75 4.09
N THR A 91 6.04 -1.64 3.67
CA THR A 91 6.19 -0.43 4.50
C THR A 91 5.91 0.82 3.69
N GLU A 92 5.64 1.93 4.38
CA GLU A 92 5.49 3.25 3.72
C GLU A 92 6.81 3.83 3.19
N ALA A 93 7.95 3.17 3.43
CA ALA A 93 9.21 3.58 2.84
C ALA A 93 9.13 3.53 1.30
N LEU A 94 9.85 4.42 0.65
CA LEU A 94 10.03 4.37 -0.80
C LEU A 94 10.81 3.10 -1.19
N PRO A 95 10.40 2.37 -2.24
CA PRO A 95 11.22 1.31 -2.80
C PRO A 95 12.52 1.91 -3.37
N GLY A 96 13.60 1.13 -3.34
CA GLY A 96 14.92 1.62 -3.76
C GLY A 96 14.96 2.13 -5.20
N GLU A 97 14.20 1.48 -6.10
CA GLU A 97 14.02 1.94 -7.48
C GLU A 97 13.43 3.35 -7.55
N GLN A 98 12.45 3.66 -6.70
CA GLN A 98 11.87 4.99 -6.67
C GLN A 98 12.82 6.02 -6.06
N VAL A 99 13.56 5.67 -5.00
CA VAL A 99 14.59 6.58 -4.45
C VAL A 99 15.62 6.96 -5.52
N MET A 100 16.13 5.98 -6.28
CA MET A 100 17.07 6.22 -7.37
C MET A 100 16.42 6.96 -8.55
N GLY A 101 15.16 6.65 -8.87
CA GLY A 101 14.39 7.32 -9.92
C GLY A 101 14.16 8.80 -9.63
N LEU A 102 13.74 9.14 -8.41
CA LEU A 102 13.56 10.53 -7.98
C LEU A 102 14.88 11.30 -8.04
N ASP A 103 16.00 10.70 -7.63
CA ASP A 103 17.34 11.31 -7.72
C ASP A 103 17.76 11.53 -9.18
N ALA A 104 17.56 10.53 -10.05
CA ALA A 104 17.89 10.63 -11.47
C ALA A 104 17.06 11.71 -12.20
N TYR A 105 15.82 11.95 -11.76
CA TYR A 105 14.90 12.93 -12.31
C TYR A 105 14.68 14.12 -11.34
N ALA A 106 15.69 14.49 -10.56
CA ALA A 106 15.58 15.53 -9.53
C ALA A 106 15.19 16.91 -10.08
N ALA A 107 15.48 17.21 -11.35
CA ALA A 107 15.03 18.44 -12.00
C ALA A 107 13.49 18.52 -12.13
N TYR A 108 12.80 17.38 -12.13
CA TYR A 108 11.35 17.28 -12.21
C TYR A 108 10.71 17.01 -10.84
N HIS A 109 11.29 16.09 -10.05
CA HIS A 109 10.72 15.67 -8.77
C HIS A 109 11.25 16.44 -7.54
N GLY A 110 12.33 17.20 -7.69
CA GLY A 110 13.05 17.82 -6.58
C GLY A 110 13.95 16.84 -5.83
N ASP A 111 14.27 17.17 -4.58
CA ASP A 111 15.20 16.40 -3.76
C ASP A 111 14.55 15.13 -3.19
N ALA A 112 14.99 13.96 -3.68
CA ALA A 112 14.59 12.66 -3.18
C ALA A 112 14.96 12.45 -1.69
N GLY A 113 16.00 13.11 -1.19
CA GLY A 113 16.44 13.07 0.20
C GLY A 113 15.39 13.59 1.18
N LYS A 114 14.49 14.47 0.73
CA LYS A 114 13.34 14.95 1.52
C LYS A 114 12.46 13.80 2.03
N TYR A 115 12.33 12.74 1.24
CA TYR A 115 11.44 11.62 1.52
C TYR A 115 12.20 10.35 1.92
N ALA A 116 13.39 10.14 1.34
CA ALA A 116 14.21 8.96 1.60
C ALA A 116 15.14 9.13 2.81
N GLY A 117 15.25 10.33 3.39
CA GLY A 117 16.14 10.63 4.51
C GLY A 117 17.60 10.24 4.19
N PRO A 118 18.30 9.52 5.09
CA PRO A 118 19.70 9.14 4.85
C PRO A 118 19.88 8.05 3.78
N THR A 119 18.80 7.48 3.24
CA THR A 119 18.83 6.31 2.34
C THR A 119 19.61 6.57 1.07
N LEU A 120 19.38 7.70 0.40
CA LEU A 120 20.03 8.04 -0.86
C LEU A 120 21.56 8.11 -0.71
N GLU A 121 22.03 8.85 0.30
CA GLU A 121 23.46 8.98 0.59
C GLU A 121 24.09 7.67 1.04
N MET A 122 23.36 6.84 1.80
CA MET A 122 23.80 5.49 2.15
C MET A 122 23.99 4.62 0.92
N ALA A 123 23.02 4.64 0.00
CA ALA A 123 23.07 3.88 -1.23
C ALA A 123 24.24 4.33 -2.10
N LYS A 124 24.38 5.64 -2.36
CA LYS A 124 25.50 6.20 -3.13
C LYS A 124 26.87 5.82 -2.54
N THR A 125 27.01 5.88 -1.21
CA THR A 125 28.24 5.44 -0.52
C THR A 125 28.51 3.96 -0.78
N ALA A 126 27.53 3.09 -0.54
CA ALA A 126 27.69 1.65 -0.71
C ALA A 126 27.95 1.26 -2.18
N GLN A 127 27.29 1.93 -3.13
CA GLN A 127 27.50 1.75 -4.58
C GLN A 127 28.95 2.07 -4.98
N ALA A 128 29.49 3.17 -4.47
CA ALA A 128 30.87 3.56 -4.71
C ALA A 128 31.87 2.56 -4.11
N GLU A 129 31.64 2.13 -2.87
CA GLU A 129 32.51 1.16 -2.16
C GLU A 129 32.46 -0.25 -2.79
N LEU A 130 31.31 -0.67 -3.29
CA LEU A 130 31.10 -2.01 -3.87
C LEU A 130 31.32 -2.08 -5.37
N HIS A 131 31.49 -0.92 -6.03
CA HIS A 131 31.55 -0.79 -7.49
C HIS A 131 30.33 -1.42 -8.19
N LEU A 132 29.13 -1.10 -7.68
CA LEU A 132 27.85 -1.57 -8.23
C LEU A 132 26.89 -0.38 -8.35
N ASN A 133 26.02 -0.39 -9.36
CA ASN A 133 24.83 0.46 -9.34
C ASN A 133 23.67 -0.20 -8.56
N ALA A 134 22.62 0.57 -8.25
CA ALA A 134 21.48 0.08 -7.48
C ALA A 134 20.81 -1.16 -8.10
N ALA A 135 20.60 -1.17 -9.41
CA ALA A 135 19.96 -2.29 -10.11
C ALA A 135 20.80 -3.57 -10.04
N GLN A 136 22.11 -3.47 -10.25
CA GLN A 136 23.05 -4.59 -10.10
C GLN A 136 23.06 -5.12 -8.65
N ALA A 137 23.03 -4.21 -7.67
CA ALA A 137 22.98 -4.58 -6.26
C ALA A 137 21.66 -5.30 -5.91
N LEU A 138 20.52 -4.82 -6.41
CA LEU A 138 19.20 -5.43 -6.19
C LEU A 138 19.14 -6.85 -6.77
N VAL A 139 19.59 -7.05 -8.01
CA VAL A 139 19.64 -8.38 -8.64
C VAL A 139 20.51 -9.35 -7.84
N LYS A 140 21.67 -8.91 -7.35
CA LYS A 140 22.54 -9.74 -6.50
C LYS A 140 21.88 -10.06 -5.16
N ALA A 141 21.23 -9.08 -4.54
CA ALA A 141 20.50 -9.26 -3.29
C ALA A 141 19.36 -10.27 -3.45
N ASP A 142 18.51 -10.13 -4.47
CA ASP A 142 17.40 -11.05 -4.71
C ASP A 142 17.87 -12.47 -5.04
N SER A 143 18.94 -12.60 -5.83
CA SER A 143 19.53 -13.91 -6.11
C SER A 143 20.01 -14.61 -4.82
N LEU A 144 20.65 -13.88 -3.90
CA LEU A 144 21.17 -14.45 -2.66
C LEU A 144 20.06 -14.70 -1.63
N ALA A 145 19.10 -13.79 -1.48
CA ALA A 145 17.96 -13.97 -0.58
C ALA A 145 17.16 -15.24 -0.88
N ASN A 146 17.07 -15.65 -2.15
CA ASN A 146 16.35 -16.86 -2.56
C ASN A 146 17.12 -18.17 -2.33
N LYS A 147 18.36 -18.15 -1.83
CA LYS A 147 19.16 -19.38 -1.59
C LYS A 147 18.79 -20.11 -0.30
N GLY A 148 17.99 -19.51 0.59
CA GLY A 148 17.63 -20.10 1.88
C GLY A 148 18.69 -19.84 2.95
N SER A 149 19.25 -20.89 3.56
CA SER A 149 20.19 -20.72 4.69
C SER A 149 21.47 -19.99 4.28
N LEU A 150 21.70 -18.81 4.87
CA LEU A 150 22.88 -17.97 4.59
C LEU A 150 23.89 -18.03 5.73
N SER A 151 25.18 -18.12 5.40
CA SER A 151 26.28 -17.94 6.36
C SER A 151 26.35 -16.48 6.85
N PRO A 152 27.03 -16.19 7.97
CA PRO A 152 27.22 -14.82 8.43
C PRO A 152 27.85 -13.89 7.38
N ALA A 153 28.87 -14.38 6.65
CA ALA A 153 29.51 -13.64 5.57
C ALA A 153 28.55 -13.35 4.39
N GLN A 154 27.70 -14.32 4.03
CA GLN A 154 26.67 -14.11 3.00
C GLN A 154 25.63 -13.09 3.47
N ARG A 155 25.26 -13.11 4.74
CA ARG A 155 24.28 -12.18 5.32
C ARG A 155 24.82 -10.74 5.40
N ARG A 156 26.10 -10.56 5.71
CA ARG A 156 26.79 -9.25 5.61
C ARG A 156 26.83 -8.73 4.17
N ASN A 157 27.18 -9.58 3.20
CA ASN A 157 27.12 -9.24 1.77
C ASN A 157 25.70 -8.83 1.36
N LEU A 158 24.69 -9.62 1.74
CA LEU A 158 23.29 -9.34 1.41
C LEU A 158 22.83 -8.00 2.01
N ALA A 159 23.20 -7.71 3.26
CA ALA A 159 22.94 -6.42 3.87
C ALA A 159 23.60 -5.27 3.08
N ALA A 160 24.87 -5.41 2.69
CA ALA A 160 25.59 -4.40 1.91
C ALA A 160 24.95 -4.16 0.54
N TRP A 161 24.51 -5.21 -0.15
CA TRP A 161 23.81 -5.10 -1.43
C TRP A 161 22.44 -4.45 -1.29
N PHE A 162 21.67 -4.75 -0.23
CA PHE A 162 20.42 -4.02 0.02
C PHE A 162 20.68 -2.53 0.31
N VAL A 163 21.74 -2.16 1.03
CA VAL A 163 22.07 -0.73 1.17
C VAL A 163 22.38 -0.11 -0.19
N ALA A 164 23.21 -0.74 -1.02
CA ALA A 164 23.54 -0.23 -2.35
C ALA A 164 22.32 -0.18 -3.29
N ALA A 165 21.32 -1.04 -3.09
CA ALA A 165 20.04 -1.02 -3.78
C ALA A 165 19.06 0.04 -3.25
N ALA A 166 19.48 0.89 -2.29
CA ALA A 166 18.62 1.86 -1.60
C ALA A 166 17.45 1.22 -0.82
N GLU A 167 17.69 0.03 -0.26
CA GLU A 167 16.74 -0.78 0.52
C GLU A 167 17.24 -0.95 1.98
N PRO A 168 17.40 0.14 2.76
CA PRO A 168 18.12 0.08 4.03
C PRO A 168 17.36 -0.68 5.12
N PHE A 169 16.04 -0.78 5.03
CA PHE A 169 15.25 -1.59 5.97
C PHE A 169 15.38 -3.08 5.68
N SER A 170 15.48 -3.49 4.41
CA SER A 170 15.86 -4.86 4.04
C SER A 170 17.29 -5.19 4.47
N ALA A 171 18.22 -4.24 4.34
CA ALA A 171 19.56 -4.40 4.92
C ALA A 171 19.53 -4.55 6.44
N THR A 172 18.63 -3.83 7.11
CA THR A 172 18.44 -3.91 8.57
C THR A 172 17.88 -5.27 8.98
N VAL A 173 16.97 -5.89 8.22
CA VAL A 173 16.51 -7.28 8.43
C VAL A 173 17.71 -8.22 8.47
N GLN A 174 18.59 -8.13 7.47
CA GLN A 174 19.78 -8.97 7.39
C GLN A 174 20.74 -8.74 8.55
N TRP A 175 20.91 -7.48 8.95
CA TRP A 175 21.74 -7.13 10.09
C TRP A 175 21.20 -7.69 11.42
N MET A 176 19.86 -7.65 11.61
CA MET A 176 19.21 -8.22 12.79
C MET A 176 19.28 -9.74 12.84
N ARG A 177 19.28 -10.41 11.67
CA ARG A 177 19.41 -11.87 11.55
C ARG A 177 20.85 -12.39 11.71
N LEU A 178 21.84 -11.51 11.89
CA LEU A 178 23.17 -11.87 12.37
C LEU A 178 23.16 -11.94 13.91
N ASP A 179 23.89 -12.91 14.45
CA ASP A 179 24.32 -12.87 15.85
C ASP A 179 25.08 -11.57 16.13
N SER A 180 24.94 -11.02 17.34
CA SER A 180 25.50 -9.70 17.66
C SER A 180 27.01 -9.62 17.47
N VAL A 181 27.72 -10.74 17.65
CA VAL A 181 29.18 -10.84 17.44
C VAL A 181 29.58 -10.84 15.97
N GLU A 182 28.66 -11.21 15.07
CA GLU A 182 28.87 -11.24 13.62
C GLU A 182 28.51 -9.93 12.92
N ARG A 183 27.96 -8.95 13.65
CA ARG A 183 27.59 -7.61 13.16
C ARG A 183 28.81 -6.70 13.03
N THR A 184 29.75 -7.12 12.19
CA THR A 184 31.05 -6.47 11.98
C THR A 184 31.23 -6.02 10.53
N ALA A 185 32.21 -5.15 10.28
CA ALA A 185 32.68 -4.89 8.94
C ALA A 185 33.34 -6.14 8.32
N GLY A 186 33.38 -6.20 6.99
CA GLY A 186 33.84 -7.34 6.20
C GLY A 186 32.79 -7.79 5.19
N ASP A 187 33.18 -8.61 4.21
CA ASP A 187 32.25 -9.21 3.25
C ASP A 187 31.39 -8.16 2.51
N GLY A 188 32.04 -7.10 1.98
CA GLY A 188 31.36 -5.97 1.33
C GLY A 188 30.71 -4.96 2.29
N MET A 189 30.60 -5.26 3.59
CA MET A 189 30.14 -4.30 4.59
C MET A 189 31.30 -3.42 5.08
N SER A 190 31.27 -2.12 4.80
CA SER A 190 32.25 -1.19 5.36
C SER A 190 31.97 -0.86 6.84
N ALA A 191 32.98 -0.37 7.55
CA ALA A 191 32.82 0.03 8.95
C ALA A 191 31.81 1.17 9.14
N SER A 192 31.71 2.06 8.15
CA SER A 192 30.75 3.17 8.15
C SER A 192 29.31 2.66 8.02
N LEU A 193 29.07 1.71 7.10
CA LEU A 193 27.77 1.09 6.88
C LEU A 193 27.35 0.21 8.06
N ALA A 194 28.27 -0.60 8.61
CA ALA A 194 28.01 -1.39 9.81
C ALA A 194 27.57 -0.51 10.99
N LYS A 195 28.25 0.63 11.20
CA LYS A 195 27.86 1.61 12.22
C LYS A 195 26.47 2.20 11.97
N ARG A 196 26.11 2.47 10.71
CA ARG A 196 24.76 2.95 10.36
C ARG A 196 23.69 1.90 10.63
N LEU A 197 23.90 0.65 10.22
CA LEU A 197 22.95 -0.44 10.47
C LEU A 197 22.78 -0.73 11.98
N ASN A 198 23.86 -0.61 12.77
CA ASN A 198 23.77 -0.67 14.23
C ASN A 198 22.94 0.48 14.84
N ARG A 199 22.87 1.65 14.20
CA ARG A 199 21.93 2.70 14.61
C ARG A 199 20.51 2.36 14.20
N PHE A 200 20.33 1.82 13.00
CA PHE A 200 19.00 1.47 12.48
C PHE A 200 18.28 0.48 13.39
N ILE A 201 18.96 -0.56 13.89
CA ILE A 201 18.33 -1.52 14.82
C ILE A 201 17.84 -0.90 16.14
N ALA A 202 18.34 0.29 16.51
CA ALA A 202 17.96 1.02 17.71
C ALA A 202 17.05 2.23 17.43
N LEU A 203 16.67 2.46 16.17
CA LEU A 203 15.82 3.60 15.82
C LEU A 203 14.42 3.45 16.42
N ARG A 204 13.92 4.56 16.97
CA ARG A 204 12.50 4.76 17.25
C ARG A 204 11.77 5.03 15.93
N SER A 205 11.69 4.01 15.09
CA SER A 205 11.00 4.03 13.81
C SER A 205 10.23 2.73 13.64
N GLU A 206 8.98 2.82 13.24
CA GLU A 206 8.12 1.71 12.84
C GLU A 206 8.73 0.86 11.73
N LEU A 207 9.43 1.47 10.77
CA LEU A 207 10.09 0.77 9.67
C LEU A 207 11.18 -0.20 10.18
N SER A 208 11.95 0.21 11.18
CA SER A 208 13.00 -0.64 11.77
C SER A 208 12.49 -1.50 12.92
N SER A 209 11.90 -0.87 13.94
CA SER A 209 11.55 -1.50 15.22
C SER A 209 10.29 -2.35 15.18
N ILE A 210 9.47 -2.23 14.13
CA ILE A 210 8.31 -3.10 13.88
C ILE A 210 8.54 -3.91 12.60
N ALA A 211 8.63 -3.27 11.43
CA ALA A 211 8.63 -4.01 10.16
C ALA A 211 9.89 -4.85 9.95
N ALA A 212 11.09 -4.24 9.97
CA ALA A 212 12.35 -4.98 9.81
C ALA A 212 12.59 -5.99 10.94
N ARG A 213 12.27 -5.61 12.18
CA ARG A 213 12.33 -6.53 13.33
C ARG A 213 11.41 -7.72 13.14
N LEU A 214 10.15 -7.52 12.74
CA LEU A 214 9.20 -8.61 12.52
C LEU A 214 9.66 -9.52 11.39
N ALA A 215 10.15 -8.95 10.28
CA ALA A 215 10.71 -9.72 9.18
C ALA A 215 11.85 -10.62 9.65
N ALA A 216 12.78 -10.09 10.46
CA ALA A 216 13.85 -10.87 11.05
C ALA A 216 13.33 -11.98 11.98
N ASP A 217 12.37 -11.65 12.86
CA ASP A 217 11.78 -12.58 13.84
C ASP A 217 11.05 -13.75 13.16
N VAL A 218 10.36 -13.51 12.05
CA VAL A 218 9.61 -14.54 11.30
C VAL A 218 10.41 -15.18 10.16
N GLY A 219 11.69 -14.83 10.03
CA GLY A 219 12.61 -15.45 9.08
C GLY A 219 12.47 -14.98 7.62
N LEU A 220 11.84 -13.83 7.38
CA LEU A 220 11.82 -13.20 6.05
C LEU A 220 13.17 -12.56 5.74
N GLU A 221 13.55 -12.54 4.47
CA GLU A 221 14.82 -11.96 4.01
C GLU A 221 14.73 -10.44 3.77
N ARG A 222 13.53 -9.89 3.62
CA ARG A 222 13.37 -8.47 3.31
C ARG A 222 12.01 -7.94 3.71
N VAL A 223 11.92 -6.62 3.72
CA VAL A 223 10.67 -5.88 3.64
C VAL A 223 10.57 -5.26 2.24
N TYR A 224 9.40 -4.76 1.88
CA TYR A 224 9.19 -4.08 0.59
C TYR A 224 8.74 -2.64 0.85
N GLY A 225 9.36 -1.67 0.18
CA GLY A 225 8.83 -0.31 0.13
C GLY A 225 7.59 -0.27 -0.76
N ALA A 226 6.51 0.32 -0.25
CA ALA A 226 5.28 0.57 -1.02
C ALA A 226 4.98 2.07 -1.14
N GLY A 227 5.69 2.93 -0.41
CA GLY A 227 5.50 4.38 -0.45
C GLY A 227 5.72 4.94 -1.85
N ASP A 228 5.06 6.05 -2.13
CA ASP A 228 5.18 6.76 -3.40
C ASP A 228 5.35 8.27 -3.19
N HIS A 229 6.33 8.87 -3.84
CA HIS A 229 6.50 10.31 -3.97
C HIS A 229 6.74 10.72 -5.43
N ALA A 230 6.66 9.80 -6.38
CA ALA A 230 6.65 10.17 -7.80
C ALA A 230 5.38 10.94 -8.16
N SER A 231 4.24 10.58 -7.56
CA SER A 231 2.96 11.27 -7.75
C SER A 231 2.90 12.67 -7.13
N ASP A 232 3.89 13.07 -6.32
CA ASP A 232 3.94 14.44 -5.76
C ASP A 232 4.03 15.51 -6.86
N ALA A 233 4.44 15.14 -8.08
CA ALA A 233 4.49 16.04 -9.23
C ALA A 233 3.12 16.65 -9.60
N VAL A 234 2.00 16.04 -9.18
CA VAL A 234 0.65 16.57 -9.43
C VAL A 234 0.06 17.33 -8.23
N LEU A 235 0.82 17.53 -7.15
CA LEU A 235 0.37 18.30 -6.00
C LEU A 235 0.05 19.76 -6.38
N PRO A 236 -0.90 20.40 -5.68
CA PRO A 236 -1.10 21.82 -5.85
C PRO A 236 0.15 22.60 -5.43
N ASN A 237 0.36 23.75 -6.07
CA ASN A 237 1.39 24.69 -5.63
C ASN A 237 1.22 25.01 -4.13
N GLN A 238 2.34 25.00 -3.39
CA GLN A 238 2.32 25.15 -1.93
C GLN A 238 1.70 26.48 -1.47
N ALA A 239 1.94 27.59 -2.18
CA ALA A 239 1.37 28.89 -1.81
C ALA A 239 -0.15 28.90 -2.02
N ASN A 240 -0.64 28.29 -3.12
CA ASN A 240 -2.06 28.14 -3.37
C ASN A 240 -2.73 27.23 -2.32
N MET A 241 -2.07 26.13 -1.95
CA MET A 241 -2.52 25.25 -0.86
C MET A 241 -2.63 26.02 0.46
N GLN A 242 -1.59 26.77 0.83
CA GLN A 242 -1.57 27.52 2.07
C GLN A 242 -2.68 28.58 2.10
N ALA A 243 -2.83 29.36 1.04
CA ALA A 243 -3.88 30.39 0.93
C ALA A 243 -5.29 29.78 1.04
N ALA A 244 -5.52 28.63 0.40
CA ALA A 244 -6.81 27.94 0.46
C ALA A 244 -7.13 27.41 1.87
N VAL A 245 -6.12 26.86 2.56
CA VAL A 245 -6.24 26.40 3.95
C VAL A 245 -6.50 27.56 4.90
N ASP A 246 -5.80 28.69 4.71
CA ASP A 246 -5.98 29.89 5.53
C ASP A 246 -7.37 30.52 5.35
N ALA A 247 -7.95 30.38 4.16
CA ALA A 247 -9.28 30.88 3.87
C ALA A 247 -10.40 30.06 4.54
N GLU A 248 -10.18 28.78 4.87
CA GLU A 248 -11.17 27.86 5.45
C GLU A 248 -11.06 27.75 6.99
N PRO A 249 -11.99 28.36 7.75
CA PRO A 249 -11.99 28.32 9.21
C PRO A 249 -12.01 26.89 9.75
N GLY A 250 -11.13 26.61 10.71
CA GLY A 250 -11.06 25.30 11.38
C GLY A 250 -10.40 24.19 10.55
N LEU A 251 -10.05 24.41 9.28
CA LEU A 251 -9.42 23.37 8.46
C LEU A 251 -8.03 22.98 8.99
N LYS A 252 -7.26 23.94 9.51
CA LYS A 252 -5.99 23.67 10.19
C LYS A 252 -6.16 22.78 11.42
N ASP A 253 -7.19 23.04 12.22
CA ASP A 253 -7.48 22.24 13.42
C ASP A 253 -7.90 20.82 13.03
N LEU A 254 -8.68 20.66 11.97
CA LEU A 254 -8.99 19.34 11.41
C LEU A 254 -7.73 18.59 10.99
N PHE A 255 -6.87 19.19 10.16
CA PHE A 255 -5.64 18.55 9.68
C PHE A 255 -4.69 18.18 10.82
N ASN A 256 -4.66 18.96 11.89
CA ASN A 256 -3.83 18.70 13.06
C ASN A 256 -4.51 17.79 14.11
N HIS A 257 -5.68 17.22 13.81
CA HIS A 257 -6.49 16.43 14.74
C HIS A 257 -6.81 17.17 16.06
N ASN A 258 -6.88 18.50 16.01
CA ASN A 258 -7.12 19.40 17.16
C ASN A 258 -8.61 19.77 17.28
N THR A 259 -9.49 18.77 17.29
CA THR A 259 -10.94 18.99 17.44
C THR A 259 -11.51 18.14 18.57
N ALA A 260 -12.67 18.55 19.10
CA ALA A 260 -13.35 17.83 20.18
C ALA A 260 -13.58 16.34 19.87
N ALA A 261 -13.80 15.99 18.60
CA ALA A 261 -13.99 14.61 18.19
C ALA A 261 -12.73 13.74 18.35
N PHE A 262 -11.54 14.33 18.12
CA PHE A 262 -10.26 13.65 18.35
C PHE A 262 -9.87 13.67 19.83
N HIS A 263 -10.18 14.74 20.57
CA HIS A 263 -9.91 14.85 22.01
C HIS A 263 -10.80 13.96 22.88
N ALA A 264 -11.88 13.40 22.34
CA ALA A 264 -12.70 12.39 23.02
C ALA A 264 -11.90 11.10 23.35
N VAL A 265 -10.74 10.92 22.73
CA VAL A 265 -9.73 9.94 23.16
C VAL A 265 -8.73 10.63 24.07
N PRO A 266 -8.45 10.11 25.29
CA PRO A 266 -7.54 10.77 26.20
C PRO A 266 -6.16 11.00 25.56
N GLU A 267 -5.80 12.27 25.33
CA GLU A 267 -4.54 12.66 24.68
C GLU A 267 -3.32 12.04 25.35
N ASP A 268 -3.34 11.91 26.68
CA ASP A 268 -2.26 11.29 27.44
C ASP A 268 -2.05 9.82 27.10
N THR A 269 -3.10 9.12 26.64
CA THR A 269 -2.97 7.74 26.14
C THR A 269 -2.23 7.71 24.82
N MET A 270 -2.42 8.73 23.96
CA MET A 270 -1.81 8.82 22.63
C MET A 270 -0.30 9.14 22.65
N LYS A 271 0.22 9.66 23.78
CA LYS A 271 1.63 10.07 23.91
C LYS A 271 2.62 8.90 24.07
N LEU A 272 2.14 7.68 24.31
CA LEU A 272 2.98 6.49 24.55
C LEU A 272 4.05 6.73 25.64
N VAL A 273 3.63 7.18 26.82
CA VAL A 273 4.48 7.44 28.00
C VAL A 273 4.64 6.23 28.93
N SER A 274 3.92 5.13 28.69
CA SER A 274 4.03 3.87 29.45
C SER A 274 3.73 2.64 28.58
N PRO A 275 4.20 1.43 28.95
CA PRO A 275 3.93 0.22 28.18
C PRO A 275 2.45 -0.13 28.06
N ALA A 276 1.65 0.22 29.08
CA ALA A 276 0.21 -0.04 29.10
C ALA A 276 -0.57 0.69 27.99
N GLN A 277 0.02 1.74 27.40
CA GLN A 277 -0.63 2.56 26.38
C GLN A 277 -0.44 2.05 24.96
N VAL A 278 0.57 1.21 24.69
CA VAL A 278 0.90 0.77 23.32
C VAL A 278 -0.30 0.08 22.66
N VAL A 279 -0.83 -1.00 23.22
CA VAL A 279 -1.94 -1.73 22.60
C VAL A 279 -3.21 -0.88 22.47
N PRO A 280 -3.65 -0.11 23.48
CA PRO A 280 -4.78 0.81 23.34
C PRO A 280 -4.63 1.82 22.20
N VAL A 281 -3.45 2.46 22.07
CA VAL A 281 -3.20 3.44 21.00
C VAL A 281 -3.30 2.79 19.63
N PHE A 282 -2.64 1.65 19.44
CA PHE A 282 -2.71 0.93 18.16
C PHE A 282 -4.14 0.48 17.85
N LYS A 283 -4.90 -0.01 18.84
CA LYS A 283 -6.33 -0.37 18.65
C LYS A 283 -7.17 0.83 18.23
N TRP A 284 -6.95 1.99 18.84
CA TRP A 284 -7.66 3.21 18.48
C TRP A 284 -7.32 3.65 17.06
N LYS A 285 -6.03 3.78 16.72
CA LYS A 285 -5.56 4.18 15.39
C LYS A 285 -6.02 3.23 14.27
N ASN A 286 -6.24 1.96 14.58
CA ASN A 286 -6.72 0.95 13.64
C ASN A 286 -8.23 0.69 13.75
N SER A 287 -8.99 1.55 14.43
CA SER A 287 -10.44 1.42 14.55
C SER A 287 -11.17 2.07 13.37
N ALA A 288 -12.37 1.55 13.05
CA ALA A 288 -13.24 2.16 12.06
C ALA A 288 -13.58 3.62 12.41
N ARG A 289 -13.68 3.94 13.71
CA ARG A 289 -13.95 5.31 14.17
C ARG A 289 -12.80 6.25 13.86
N PHE A 290 -11.55 5.84 14.11
CA PHE A 290 -10.41 6.68 13.76
C PHE A 290 -10.31 6.87 12.24
N ALA A 291 -10.54 5.82 11.45
CA ALA A 291 -10.55 5.91 9.99
C ALA A 291 -11.61 6.89 9.47
N GLU A 292 -12.82 6.86 10.02
CA GLU A 292 -13.89 7.81 9.69
C GLU A 292 -13.49 9.26 10.03
N LEU A 293 -12.95 9.48 11.24
CA LEU A 293 -12.51 10.80 11.68
C LEU A 293 -11.36 11.35 10.84
N ASP A 294 -10.38 10.51 10.52
CA ASP A 294 -9.21 10.91 9.73
C ASP A 294 -9.58 11.20 8.26
N ALA A 295 -10.42 10.36 7.65
CA ALA A 295 -10.94 10.62 6.31
C ALA A 295 -11.76 11.91 6.25
N ASP A 296 -12.56 12.19 7.30
CA ASP A 296 -13.31 13.44 7.41
C ASP A 296 -12.39 14.65 7.53
N ALA A 297 -11.39 14.55 8.40
CA ALA A 297 -10.45 15.62 8.69
C ALA A 297 -9.52 15.94 7.51
N GLN A 298 -9.07 14.93 6.77
CA GLN A 298 -8.09 15.09 5.70
C GLN A 298 -8.77 15.25 4.33
N TRP A 299 -9.55 14.27 3.86
CA TRP A 299 -10.02 14.26 2.47
C TRP A 299 -11.37 14.93 2.31
N PHE A 300 -12.36 14.54 3.12
CA PHE A 300 -13.71 15.06 2.94
C PHE A 300 -13.81 16.53 3.32
N SER A 301 -13.04 17.01 4.29
CA SER A 301 -12.92 18.44 4.61
C SER A 301 -12.49 19.26 3.39
N MET A 302 -11.47 18.79 2.66
CA MET A 302 -11.00 19.44 1.43
C MET A 302 -12.02 19.38 0.30
N LEU A 303 -12.73 18.26 0.14
CA LEU A 303 -13.73 18.10 -0.92
C LEU A 303 -15.01 18.91 -0.68
N ARG A 304 -15.39 19.13 0.58
CA ARG A 304 -16.58 19.91 0.95
C ARG A 304 -16.34 21.41 0.97
N SER A 305 -15.10 21.85 1.25
CA SER A 305 -14.77 23.27 1.30
C SER A 305 -14.78 23.89 -0.10
N THR A 306 -15.67 24.87 -0.30
CA THR A 306 -15.70 25.67 -1.53
C THR A 306 -14.49 26.59 -1.64
N LYS A 307 -13.84 26.93 -0.51
CA LYS A 307 -12.62 27.76 -0.46
C LYS A 307 -11.38 26.97 -0.85
N MET A 308 -11.36 25.68 -0.52
CA MET A 308 -10.38 24.74 -1.05
C MET A 308 -10.58 24.52 -2.55
N GLY A 309 -11.83 24.39 -3.00
CA GLY A 309 -12.19 24.40 -4.42
C GLY A 309 -11.33 23.47 -5.28
N LEU A 310 -10.76 24.01 -6.36
CA LEU A 310 -9.86 23.26 -7.26
C LEU A 310 -8.62 22.72 -6.55
N VAL A 311 -8.05 23.49 -5.62
CA VAL A 311 -6.82 23.12 -4.90
C VAL A 311 -7.06 21.90 -4.00
N GLY A 312 -8.19 21.87 -3.30
CA GLY A 312 -8.60 20.70 -2.52
C GLY A 312 -8.82 19.46 -3.38
N ARG A 313 -9.53 19.61 -4.51
CA ARG A 313 -9.72 18.52 -5.47
C ARG A 313 -8.40 18.00 -6.05
N GLN A 314 -7.48 18.89 -6.39
CA GLN A 314 -6.15 18.52 -6.89
C GLN A 314 -5.35 17.77 -5.82
N ARG A 315 -5.35 18.24 -4.57
CA ARG A 315 -4.67 17.55 -3.46
C ARG A 315 -5.21 16.15 -3.23
N VAL A 316 -6.53 15.98 -3.27
CA VAL A 316 -7.16 14.65 -3.12
C VAL A 316 -6.84 13.75 -4.30
N ALA A 317 -6.89 14.24 -5.55
CA ALA A 317 -6.50 13.46 -6.72
C ALA A 317 -5.03 12.99 -6.66
N ALA A 318 -4.11 13.86 -6.21
CA ALA A 318 -2.71 13.50 -6.00
C ALA A 318 -2.54 12.41 -4.92
N TRP A 319 -3.30 12.52 -3.83
CA TRP A 319 -3.33 11.51 -2.77
C TRP A 319 -3.91 10.17 -3.25
N GLU A 320 -4.97 10.19 -4.06
CA GLU A 320 -5.52 8.97 -4.68
C GLU A 320 -4.51 8.30 -5.63
N ALA A 321 -3.78 9.08 -6.43
CA ALA A 321 -2.72 8.57 -7.29
C ALA A 321 -1.62 7.85 -6.48
N GLN A 322 -1.17 8.44 -5.38
CA GLN A 322 -0.21 7.83 -4.45
C GLN A 322 -0.73 6.48 -3.90
N ASN A 323 -1.99 6.43 -3.45
CA ASN A 323 -2.56 5.18 -2.93
C ASN A 323 -2.73 4.10 -4.01
N LEU A 324 -3.03 4.49 -5.25
CA LEU A 324 -3.09 3.53 -6.36
C LEU A 324 -1.71 2.91 -6.63
N GLN A 325 -0.62 3.68 -6.52
CA GLN A 325 0.74 3.15 -6.61
C GLN A 325 1.05 2.19 -5.45
N MET A 326 0.68 2.56 -4.22
CA MET A 326 0.82 1.67 -3.05
C MET A 326 0.03 0.36 -3.25
N ALA A 327 -1.18 0.44 -3.82
CA ALA A 327 -2.01 -0.74 -4.11
C ALA A 327 -1.38 -1.65 -5.17
N VAL A 328 -0.69 -1.09 -6.17
CA VAL A 328 0.10 -1.86 -7.14
C VAL A 328 1.22 -2.60 -6.41
N ALA A 329 2.02 -1.92 -5.58
CA ALA A 329 3.11 -2.54 -4.83
C ALA A 329 2.60 -3.69 -3.92
N ILE A 330 1.48 -3.49 -3.21
CA ILE A 330 0.83 -4.55 -2.43
C ILE A 330 0.44 -5.73 -3.33
N ARG A 331 -0.12 -5.47 -4.52
CA ARG A 331 -0.55 -6.54 -5.42
C ARG A 331 0.64 -7.33 -5.98
N GLU A 332 1.72 -6.65 -6.35
CA GLU A 332 2.95 -7.27 -6.84
C GLU A 332 3.59 -8.15 -5.75
N ALA A 333 3.76 -7.61 -4.55
CA ALA A 333 4.31 -8.34 -3.41
C ALA A 333 3.45 -9.57 -3.02
N THR A 334 2.13 -9.44 -3.10
CA THR A 334 1.20 -10.54 -2.79
C THR A 334 1.05 -11.57 -3.90
N ALA A 335 1.58 -11.34 -5.10
CA ALA A 335 1.46 -12.26 -6.22
C ALA A 335 2.12 -13.62 -5.94
N ALA A 336 3.27 -13.60 -5.24
CA ALA A 336 4.04 -14.81 -4.90
C ALA A 336 3.45 -15.62 -3.72
N ILE A 337 2.48 -15.06 -2.98
CA ILE A 337 1.91 -15.65 -1.76
C ILE A 337 0.40 -15.85 -1.90
N ALA A 338 -0.04 -16.48 -2.98
CA ALA A 338 -1.46 -16.75 -3.21
C ALA A 338 -2.08 -17.57 -2.06
N GLY A 339 -3.16 -17.07 -1.44
CA GLY A 339 -3.76 -17.66 -0.23
C GLY A 339 -2.99 -17.40 1.07
N GLY A 340 -1.90 -16.63 0.97
CA GLY A 340 -1.03 -16.26 2.07
C GLY A 340 -1.49 -15.06 2.88
N ARG A 341 -0.56 -14.49 3.65
CA ARG A 341 -0.77 -13.33 4.51
C ARG A 341 0.29 -12.26 4.27
N ALA A 342 -0.16 -11.06 3.90
CA ALA A 342 0.64 -9.85 3.87
C ALA A 342 0.35 -8.97 5.08
N LEU A 343 1.37 -8.23 5.51
CA LEU A 343 1.30 -7.08 6.41
C LEU A 343 1.80 -5.85 5.65
#